data_AF-A0AAD8Y4E7-F1
#
_entry.id   AF-A0AAD8Y4E7-F1
#
_cell.length_a   1.000
_cell.length_b   1.000
_cell.length_c   1.000
_cell.angle_alpha   90.00
_cell.angle_beta   90.00
_cell.angle_gamma   90.00
#
_symmetry.space_group_name_H-M   'P 1'
#
loop_
_entity.id
_entity.type
_entity.pdbx_description
1 polymer ?
#
loop_
_entity_poly.entity_id
_entity_poly.type
_entity_poly.pdbx_seq_one_letter_code
_entity_poly.pdbx_strand_id
1 'polypeptide(L)'
;MWSSNNNNNNNNNNHPPLSISGVYLFFTLLLTTLTLSNNASGLKLFTHPHGRIHRLTGLFHLLWLLYGALFLINDYHHTQNENNDWHRKCLVYDITLGTSGIITTLTAASSFPHKHIHNRPGESGTLSNAAIVTQGEMVEHSFYQGVNLRFGMLVLVTLPWAIRKRFPVNSFSANWRRKNVEMNKNNRHHDKNGGIRVGTEKESKYLWLINGMYRFKKWQYVFYKHMILHGLNISVASSYQSYKNDTTSLPLPLTPQWRIFWLLLNTSYVMEFFLQSLVKRQVLSQKFMMVLNALLMISASIASMESNVLGQVKVEAALISLFLNFYNRGHDVLNTMVTFIIVHFGNKVIRI
;
A
#
# COMPACT_ATOMS: atom_id res chain seq x y z
N MET A 1 -22.99 -17.89 16.59
CA MET A 1 -22.44 -18.57 17.78
C MET A 1 -20.94 -18.81 17.58
N TRP A 2 -20.15 -17.77 17.76
CA TRP A 2 -18.70 -17.87 17.99
C TRP A 2 -18.41 -16.81 19.07
N SER A 3 -18.90 -17.09 20.28
CA SER A 3 -18.51 -16.35 21.47
C SER A 3 -17.15 -16.91 21.85
N SER A 4 -16.10 -16.24 21.37
CA SER A 4 -14.74 -16.52 21.84
C SER A 4 -14.68 -16.05 23.27
N ASN A 5 -14.80 -17.01 24.17
CA ASN A 5 -14.56 -16.86 25.59
C ASN A 5 -13.05 -16.61 25.77
N ASN A 6 -12.62 -15.36 25.59
CA ASN A 6 -11.24 -14.94 25.85
C ASN A 6 -11.06 -14.81 27.36
N ASN A 7 -10.96 -15.96 28.02
CA ASN A 7 -10.39 -16.03 29.36
C ASN A 7 -8.90 -15.67 29.26
N ASN A 8 -8.59 -14.54 29.89
CA ASN A 8 -7.30 -14.14 30.43
C ASN A 8 -6.32 -15.30 30.63
N ASN A 9 -5.43 -15.49 29.66
CA ASN A 9 -4.09 -16.02 29.92
C ASN A 9 -3.12 -14.84 29.82
N ASN A 10 -3.03 -14.09 30.93
CA ASN A 10 -1.94 -13.15 31.23
C ASN A 10 -0.64 -13.92 31.49
N ASN A 11 -0.17 -14.67 30.49
CA ASN A 11 1.21 -15.15 30.46
C ASN A 11 2.01 -14.22 29.55
N ASN A 12 2.64 -13.27 30.22
CA ASN A 12 3.90 -12.57 29.93
C ASN A 12 4.78 -13.14 28.81
N ASN A 13 4.32 -13.07 27.57
CA ASN A 13 5.24 -13.06 26.44
C ASN A 13 5.66 -11.61 26.22
N ASN A 14 6.67 -11.17 26.97
CA ASN A 14 7.37 -9.88 26.79
C ASN A 14 8.08 -9.77 25.42
N HIS A 15 7.82 -10.69 24.50
CA HIS A 15 8.39 -10.66 23.18
C HIS A 15 7.62 -9.65 22.33
N PRO A 16 8.32 -8.71 21.67
CA PRO A 16 7.68 -7.83 20.71
C PRO A 16 7.03 -8.68 19.60
N PRO A 17 5.88 -8.26 19.05
CA PRO A 17 5.22 -8.97 17.96
C PRO A 17 6.19 -9.22 16.81
N LEU A 18 6.04 -10.37 16.15
CA LEU A 18 6.96 -10.84 15.11
C LEU A 18 7.02 -9.84 13.94
N SER A 19 5.93 -9.12 13.71
CA SER A 19 5.85 -8.04 12.73
C SER A 19 6.82 -6.87 13.00
N ILE A 20 7.08 -6.51 14.26
CA ILE A 20 8.04 -5.46 14.63
C ILE A 20 9.46 -5.90 14.26
N SER A 21 9.81 -7.15 14.58
CA SER A 21 11.11 -7.74 14.20
C SER A 21 11.32 -7.70 12.69
N GLY A 22 10.25 -7.93 11.92
CA GLY A 22 10.26 -7.82 10.46
C GLY A 22 10.53 -6.40 9.94
N VAL A 23 9.87 -5.39 10.54
CA VAL A 23 10.12 -3.96 10.24
C VAL A 23 11.57 -3.59 10.53
N TYR A 24 12.07 -4.00 11.69
CA TYR A 24 13.44 -3.71 12.11
C TYR A 24 14.47 -4.36 11.19
N LEU A 25 14.26 -5.63 10.86
CA LEU A 25 15.13 -6.33 9.92
C LEU A 25 15.14 -5.64 8.56
N PHE A 26 13.97 -5.21 8.06
CA PHE A 26 13.87 -4.47 6.80
C PHE A 26 14.67 -3.17 6.84
N PHE A 27 14.44 -2.30 7.84
CA PHE A 27 15.14 -1.01 7.92
C PHE A 27 16.64 -1.17 8.18
N THR A 28 17.03 -2.16 8.98
CA THR A 28 18.45 -2.50 9.21
C THR A 28 19.11 -2.91 7.91
N LEU A 29 18.55 -3.87 7.17
CA LEU A 29 19.09 -4.30 5.88
C LEU A 29 19.13 -3.17 4.86
N LEU A 30 18.10 -2.32 4.82
CA LEU A 30 18.05 -1.15 3.95
C LEU A 30 19.17 -0.16 4.28
N LEU A 31 19.34 0.18 5.57
CA LEU A 31 20.35 1.13 6.00
C LEU A 31 21.76 0.57 5.78
N THR A 32 22.00 -0.71 6.11
CA THR A 32 23.25 -1.41 5.82
C THR A 32 23.56 -1.41 4.33
N THR A 33 22.55 -1.60 3.47
CA THR A 33 22.73 -1.50 2.01
C THR A 33 23.15 -0.09 1.59
N LEU A 34 22.51 0.94 2.16
CA LEU A 34 22.82 2.34 1.84
C LEU A 34 24.22 2.75 2.33
N THR A 35 24.68 2.21 3.47
CA THR A 35 26.00 2.52 4.05
C THR A 35 27.14 1.71 3.42
N LEU A 36 26.93 0.42 3.15
CA LEU A 36 27.94 -0.48 2.55
C LEU A 36 28.01 -0.40 1.02
N SER A 37 27.13 0.38 0.38
CA SER A 37 27.27 0.67 -1.04
C SER A 37 28.61 1.36 -1.28
N ASN A 38 29.62 0.60 -1.70
CA ASN A 38 30.98 1.06 -2.01
C ASN A 38 31.03 2.22 -3.01
N ASN A 39 29.99 2.34 -3.83
CA ASN A 39 29.76 3.53 -4.61
C ASN A 39 29.18 4.60 -3.67
N ALA A 40 29.82 5.77 -3.59
CA ALA A 40 29.31 6.98 -2.90
C ALA A 40 27.88 7.41 -3.38
N SER A 41 27.25 6.66 -4.27
CA SER A 41 25.87 6.74 -4.75
C SER A 41 24.80 6.70 -3.66
N GLY A 42 25.02 6.05 -2.51
CA GLY A 42 24.02 5.94 -1.44
C GLY A 42 23.60 7.30 -0.89
N LEU A 43 24.56 8.09 -0.38
CA LEU A 43 24.33 9.47 0.06
C LEU A 43 24.15 10.44 -1.13
N LYS A 44 24.84 10.20 -2.25
CA LYS A 44 24.61 10.98 -3.49
C LYS A 44 23.18 10.85 -4.03
N LEU A 45 22.43 9.84 -3.60
CA LEU A 45 21.00 9.69 -3.90
C LEU A 45 20.20 10.90 -3.40
N PHE A 46 20.60 11.51 -2.28
CA PHE A 46 19.84 12.61 -1.68
C PHE A 46 20.44 13.97 -2.03
N THR A 47 21.72 14.05 -2.43
CA THR A 47 22.41 15.32 -2.68
C THR A 47 22.42 15.77 -4.14
N HIS A 48 22.04 14.91 -5.09
CA HIS A 48 22.10 15.25 -6.52
C HIS A 48 21.15 16.42 -6.90
N PRO A 49 21.59 17.38 -7.75
CA PRO A 49 20.83 18.60 -8.05
C PRO A 49 19.52 18.39 -8.81
N HIS A 50 19.51 17.45 -9.76
CA HIS A 50 18.28 17.12 -10.49
C HIS A 50 17.27 16.38 -9.61
N GLY A 51 16.03 16.89 -9.54
CA GLY A 51 14.97 16.35 -8.69
C GLY A 51 15.15 16.62 -7.19
N ARG A 52 15.84 17.72 -6.82
CA ARG A 52 16.13 18.09 -5.42
C ARG A 52 14.91 18.03 -4.50
N ILE A 53 13.79 18.62 -4.92
CA ILE A 53 12.55 18.64 -4.12
C ILE A 53 12.10 17.21 -3.82
N HIS A 54 12.02 16.35 -4.85
CA HIS A 54 11.64 14.94 -4.67
C HIS A 54 12.58 14.20 -3.72
N ARG A 55 13.90 14.40 -3.86
CA ARG A 55 14.91 13.76 -3.01
C ARG A 55 14.78 14.19 -1.56
N LEU A 56 14.58 15.48 -1.30
CA LEU A 56 14.37 16.01 0.05
C LEU A 56 13.06 15.48 0.65
N THR A 57 11.97 15.47 -0.11
CA THR A 57 10.69 14.93 0.36
C THR A 57 10.78 13.42 0.63
N GLY A 58 11.50 12.68 -0.23
CA GLY A 58 11.75 11.26 -0.06
C GLY A 58 12.64 10.94 1.13
N LEU A 59 13.68 11.75 1.40
CA LEU A 59 14.50 11.64 2.60
C LEU A 59 13.68 11.90 3.85
N PHE A 60 12.90 12.98 3.87
CA PHE A 60 12.00 13.29 4.98
C PHE A 60 11.03 12.14 5.24
N HIS A 61 10.39 11.60 4.21
CA HIS A 61 9.45 10.49 4.34
C HIS A 61 10.14 9.21 4.84
N LEU A 62 11.33 8.88 4.34
CA LEU A 62 12.13 7.75 4.83
C LEU A 62 12.48 7.89 6.32
N LEU A 63 12.91 9.08 6.73
CA LEU A 63 13.19 9.38 8.15
C LEU A 63 11.93 9.31 9.00
N TRP A 64 10.78 9.74 8.48
CA TRP A 64 9.49 9.66 9.18
C TRP A 64 9.01 8.22 9.37
N LEU A 65 9.23 7.35 8.37
CA LEU A 65 8.99 5.92 8.49
C LEU A 65 9.89 5.27 9.55
N LEU A 66 11.19 5.62 9.54
CA LEU A 66 12.15 5.14 10.54
C LEU A 66 11.78 5.62 11.94
N TYR A 67 11.41 6.90 12.09
CA TYR A 67 10.91 7.46 13.35
C TYR A 67 9.69 6.69 13.85
N GLY A 68 8.72 6.38 12.99
CA GLY A 68 7.55 5.57 13.36
C GLY A 68 7.91 4.17 13.82
N ALA A 69 8.86 3.51 13.14
CA ALA A 69 9.33 2.19 13.55
C ALA A 69 9.97 2.24 14.95
N LEU A 70 10.84 3.22 15.21
CA LEU A 70 11.48 3.41 16.52
C LEU A 70 10.48 3.81 17.61
N PHE A 71 9.54 4.70 17.27
CA PHE A 71 8.48 5.16 18.16
C PHE A 71 7.59 4.00 18.63
N LEU A 72 7.18 3.13 17.71
CA LEU A 72 6.37 1.95 18.07
C LEU A 72 7.13 0.97 18.95
N ILE A 73 8.44 0.79 18.74
CA ILE A 73 9.27 -0.07 19.59
C ILE A 73 9.35 0.50 21.01
N ASN A 74 9.67 1.78 21.12
CA ASN A 74 9.85 2.43 22.41
C ASN A 74 8.54 2.51 23.20
N ASP A 75 7.42 2.78 22.51
CA ASP A 75 6.13 2.95 23.16
C ASP A 75 5.36 1.64 23.36
N TYR A 76 5.71 0.55 22.66
CA TYR A 76 5.09 -0.77 22.87
C TYR A 76 5.20 -1.22 24.34
N HIS A 77 6.28 -0.83 25.03
CA HIS A 77 6.48 -1.14 26.44
C HIS A 77 5.83 -0.12 27.40
N HIS A 78 5.38 1.04 26.90
CA HIS A 78 4.84 2.13 27.72
C HIS A 78 3.32 2.33 27.62
N THR A 79 2.61 1.52 26.83
CA THR A 79 1.17 1.65 26.57
C THR A 79 0.29 1.09 27.71
N GLN A 80 0.42 1.65 28.92
CA GLN A 80 -0.50 1.39 30.05
C GLN A 80 -1.05 2.67 30.71
N ASN A 81 -0.76 3.87 30.21
CA ASN A 81 -1.40 5.09 30.70
C ASN A 81 -2.22 5.77 29.59
N GLU A 82 -3.54 5.81 29.80
CA GLU A 82 -4.57 6.42 28.93
C GLU A 82 -4.43 7.95 28.81
N ASN A 83 -3.32 8.42 28.27
CA ASN A 83 -3.10 9.86 28.08
C ASN A 83 -3.62 10.31 26.71
N ASN A 84 -4.47 11.33 26.70
CA ASN A 84 -4.93 12.05 25.49
C ASN A 84 -3.77 12.50 24.58
N ASP A 85 -2.57 12.66 25.13
CA ASP A 85 -1.36 13.03 24.40
C ASP A 85 -0.88 11.94 23.41
N TRP A 86 -1.03 10.65 23.75
CA TRP A 86 -0.68 9.54 22.87
C TRP A 86 -1.53 9.55 21.59
N HIS A 87 -2.84 9.69 21.75
CA HIS A 87 -3.81 9.78 20.67
C HIS A 87 -3.48 10.90 19.69
N ARG A 88 -3.13 12.08 20.22
CA ARG A 88 -2.74 13.23 19.41
C ARG A 88 -1.44 12.97 18.66
N LYS A 89 -0.43 12.39 19.32
CA LYS A 89 0.85 12.02 18.67
C LYS A 89 0.64 11.05 17.51
N CYS A 90 -0.17 10.00 17.71
CA CYS A 90 -0.44 9.04 16.65
C CYS A 90 -1.23 9.65 15.48
N LEU A 91 -2.21 10.52 15.77
CA LEU A 91 -2.95 11.22 14.72
C LEU A 91 -2.02 12.11 13.87
N VAL A 92 -1.18 12.92 14.53
CA VAL A 92 -0.19 13.76 13.86
C VAL A 92 0.77 12.90 13.04
N TYR A 93 1.19 11.75 13.59
CA TYR A 93 2.02 10.79 12.89
C TYR A 93 1.38 10.30 11.58
N ASP A 94 0.14 9.82 11.62
CA ASP A 94 -0.57 9.31 10.46
C ASP A 94 -0.78 10.38 9.38
N ILE A 95 -1.19 11.58 9.78
CA ILE A 95 -1.40 12.71 8.86
C ILE A 95 -0.09 13.07 8.17
N THR A 96 0.99 13.19 8.94
CA THR A 96 2.31 13.52 8.40
C THR A 96 2.83 12.41 7.49
N LEU A 97 2.61 11.15 7.86
CA LEU A 97 3.02 9.99 7.07
C LEU A 97 2.31 9.96 5.71
N GLY A 98 0.98 10.08 5.71
CA GLY A 98 0.20 10.07 4.48
C GLY A 98 0.48 11.29 3.60
N THR A 99 0.51 12.49 4.17
CA THR A 99 0.78 13.72 3.39
C THR A 99 2.19 13.72 2.79
N SER A 100 3.21 13.33 3.56
CA SER A 100 4.58 13.24 3.03
C SER A 100 4.73 12.15 1.96
N GLY A 101 3.99 11.04 2.06
CA GLY A 101 3.94 10.01 1.01
C GLY A 101 3.32 10.51 -0.29
N ILE A 102 2.21 11.25 -0.21
CA ILE A 102 1.56 11.90 -1.36
C ILE A 102 2.51 12.93 -1.99
N ILE A 103 3.10 13.81 -1.18
CA ILE A 103 4.04 14.83 -1.68
C ILE A 103 5.23 14.17 -2.37
N THR A 104 5.83 13.15 -1.77
CA THR A 104 7.00 12.44 -2.33
C THR A 104 6.69 11.81 -3.69
N THR A 105 5.50 11.22 -3.85
CA THR A 105 5.09 10.58 -5.10
C THR A 105 4.71 11.60 -6.18
N LEU A 106 4.04 12.70 -5.83
CA LEU A 106 3.73 13.79 -6.75
C LEU A 106 4.97 14.54 -7.22
N THR A 107 5.92 14.81 -6.32
CA THR A 107 7.19 15.45 -6.68
C THR A 107 8.03 14.53 -7.57
N ALA A 108 7.92 13.20 -7.41
CA ALA A 108 8.53 12.22 -8.32
C ALA A 108 7.93 12.35 -9.73
N ALA A 109 6.60 12.33 -9.83
CA ALA A 109 5.87 12.44 -11.09
C ALA A 109 6.17 13.75 -11.82
N SER A 110 6.38 14.84 -11.09
CA SER A 110 6.76 16.14 -11.63
C SER A 110 8.23 16.23 -12.03
N SER A 111 9.14 15.64 -11.25
CA SER A 111 10.59 15.74 -11.48
C SER A 111 11.10 14.78 -12.55
N PHE A 112 10.39 13.67 -12.76
CA PHE A 112 10.75 12.62 -13.72
C PHE A 112 9.60 12.36 -14.70
N PRO A 113 9.24 13.34 -15.55
CA PRO A 113 8.14 13.21 -16.49
C PRO A 113 8.54 12.27 -17.65
N HIS A 114 8.40 10.96 -17.43
CA HIS A 114 8.58 9.94 -18.46
C HIS A 114 7.36 9.83 -19.39
N LYS A 115 6.81 10.97 -19.82
CA LYS A 115 5.52 11.08 -20.55
C LYS A 115 5.51 10.30 -21.87
N HIS A 116 6.68 10.17 -22.51
CA HIS A 116 6.85 9.52 -23.82
C HIS A 116 7.48 8.11 -23.74
N ILE A 117 7.72 7.61 -22.53
CA ILE A 117 8.26 6.26 -22.31
C ILE A 117 7.10 5.33 -21.98
N HIS A 118 6.96 4.28 -22.77
CA HIS A 118 5.94 3.26 -22.53
C HIS A 118 6.59 1.91 -22.30
N ASN A 119 6.23 1.26 -21.20
CA ASN A 119 6.63 -0.13 -20.95
C ASN A 119 5.90 -1.04 -21.95
N ARG A 120 6.56 -2.14 -22.32
CA ARG A 120 5.93 -3.19 -23.13
C ARG A 120 4.64 -3.71 -22.47
N PRO A 121 3.62 -4.07 -23.25
CA PRO A 121 2.38 -4.67 -22.74
C PRO A 121 2.66 -5.85 -21.80
N GLY A 122 2.18 -5.76 -20.55
CA GLY A 122 2.35 -6.79 -19.53
C GLY A 122 3.56 -6.63 -18.62
N GLU A 123 4.36 -5.58 -18.80
CA GLU A 123 5.47 -5.23 -17.90
C GLU A 123 5.11 -4.02 -17.02
N SER A 124 5.62 -4.01 -15.79
CA SER A 124 5.55 -2.85 -14.90
C SER A 124 6.95 -2.41 -14.52
N GLY A 125 7.13 -1.10 -14.37
CA GLY A 125 8.39 -0.47 -14.02
C GLY A 125 9.02 -0.97 -12.72
N THR A 126 8.24 -1.61 -11.85
CA THR A 126 8.70 -2.13 -10.56
C THR A 126 9.19 -3.58 -10.60
N LEU A 127 8.76 -4.36 -11.60
CA LEU A 127 9.00 -5.81 -11.64
C LEU A 127 10.06 -6.21 -12.67
N SER A 128 10.16 -5.45 -13.76
CA SER A 128 11.11 -5.74 -14.85
C SER A 128 12.33 -4.81 -14.76
N ASN A 129 13.53 -5.39 -14.83
CA ASN A 129 14.77 -4.60 -14.91
C ASN A 129 14.86 -3.78 -16.21
N ALA A 130 14.10 -4.14 -17.25
CA ALA A 130 14.07 -3.39 -18.50
C ALA A 130 12.94 -2.35 -18.55
N ALA A 131 11.96 -2.41 -17.64
CA ALA A 131 10.89 -1.44 -17.53
C ALA A 131 11.28 -0.25 -16.65
N ILE A 132 10.63 0.90 -16.86
CA ILE A 132 10.82 2.13 -16.07
C ILE A 132 9.49 2.47 -15.40
N VAL A 133 9.55 3.00 -14.18
CA VAL A 133 8.35 3.50 -13.50
C VAL A 133 7.84 4.72 -14.27
N THR A 134 6.65 4.60 -14.83
CA THR A 134 6.03 5.64 -15.64
C THR A 134 5.44 6.75 -14.77
N GLN A 135 5.26 7.95 -15.35
CA GLN A 135 4.57 9.04 -14.66
C GLN A 135 3.15 8.65 -14.23
N GLY A 136 2.44 7.88 -15.07
CA GLY A 136 1.11 7.35 -14.74
C GLY A 136 1.14 6.43 -13.52
N GLU A 137 2.12 5.51 -13.44
CA GLU A 137 2.32 4.65 -12.26
C GLU A 137 2.63 5.48 -11.00
N MET A 138 3.46 6.54 -11.09
CA MET A 138 3.74 7.42 -9.94
C MET A 138 2.50 8.16 -9.45
N VAL A 139 1.68 8.69 -10.37
CA VAL A 139 0.43 9.40 -10.06
C VAL A 139 -0.63 8.44 -9.51
N GLU A 140 -0.69 7.21 -10.02
CA GLU A 140 -1.58 6.19 -9.47
C GLU A 140 -1.18 5.82 -8.02
N HIS A 141 0.11 5.78 -7.70
CA HIS A 141 0.55 5.54 -6.33
C HIS A 141 0.29 6.72 -5.39
N SER A 142 0.42 7.98 -5.86
CA SER A 142 0.04 9.13 -5.03
C SER A 142 -1.45 9.11 -4.70
N PHE A 143 -2.28 8.64 -5.64
CA PHE A 143 -3.69 8.37 -5.40
C PHE A 143 -3.90 7.34 -4.28
N TYR A 144 -3.20 6.20 -4.30
CA TYR A 144 -3.32 5.20 -3.23
C TYR A 144 -2.77 5.66 -1.89
N GLN A 145 -1.73 6.50 -1.87
CA GLN A 145 -1.29 7.17 -0.65
C GLN A 145 -2.37 8.12 -0.11
N GLY A 146 -3.08 8.82 -1.01
CA GLY A 146 -4.26 9.63 -0.65
C GLY A 146 -5.40 8.81 -0.08
N VAL A 147 -5.64 7.60 -0.61
CA VAL A 147 -6.62 6.65 -0.05
C VAL A 147 -6.20 6.17 1.34
N ASN A 148 -4.89 5.96 1.55
CA ASN A 148 -4.34 5.65 2.87
C ASN A 148 -4.38 6.85 3.81
N LEU A 149 -4.50 8.11 3.36
CA LEU A 149 -4.63 9.25 4.26
C LEU A 149 -5.98 9.15 5.00
N ARG A 150 -5.94 8.54 6.19
CA ARG A 150 -7.12 8.17 6.95
C ARG A 150 -7.71 9.42 7.59
N PHE A 151 -8.79 9.91 7.00
CA PHE A 151 -9.76 10.71 7.75
C PHE A 151 -10.83 9.75 8.27
N GLY A 152 -11.15 9.80 9.57
CA GLY A 152 -12.06 8.86 10.25
C GLY A 152 -13.50 8.78 9.75
N MET A 153 -13.81 9.29 8.56
CA MET A 153 -15.13 9.25 7.94
C MET A 153 -15.12 8.39 6.66
N LEU A 154 -16.06 7.46 6.59
CA LEU A 154 -16.27 6.54 5.45
C LEU A 154 -16.45 7.28 4.12
N VAL A 155 -17.04 8.48 4.15
CA VAL A 155 -17.17 9.37 2.98
C VAL A 155 -15.80 9.85 2.49
N LEU A 156 -14.93 10.27 3.40
CA LEU A 156 -13.61 10.79 3.03
C LEU A 156 -12.69 9.68 2.50
N VAL A 157 -12.82 8.44 2.99
CA VAL A 157 -12.09 7.29 2.46
C VAL A 157 -12.58 6.89 1.05
N THR A 158 -13.84 7.19 0.72
CA THR A 158 -14.38 6.92 -0.61
C THR A 158 -14.18 8.08 -1.61
N LEU A 159 -13.93 9.30 -1.14
CA LEU A 159 -13.71 10.48 -1.99
C LEU A 159 -12.63 10.31 -3.07
N PRO A 160 -11.45 9.71 -2.80
CA PRO A 160 -10.48 9.45 -3.86
C PRO A 160 -11.13 8.69 -5.02
N TRP A 161 -11.99 7.71 -4.74
CA TRP A 161 -12.64 6.96 -5.81
C TRP A 161 -13.63 7.79 -6.65
N ALA A 162 -14.23 8.85 -6.11
CA ALA A 162 -15.04 9.80 -6.89
C ALA A 162 -14.20 10.54 -7.93
N ILE A 163 -12.98 10.94 -7.53
CA ILE A 163 -12.05 11.66 -8.41
C ILE A 163 -11.18 10.72 -9.26
N ARG A 164 -11.25 9.40 -9.08
CA ARG A 164 -10.47 8.40 -9.81
C ARG A 164 -10.52 8.58 -11.33
N LYS A 165 -11.66 9.01 -11.89
CA LYS A 165 -11.81 9.28 -13.33
C LYS A 165 -10.88 10.39 -13.84
N ARG A 166 -10.40 11.28 -12.96
CA ARG A 166 -9.44 12.34 -13.27
C ARG A 166 -7.98 11.85 -13.24
N PHE A 167 -7.74 10.68 -12.69
CA PHE A 167 -6.41 10.07 -12.65
C PHE A 167 -6.27 9.06 -13.80
N PRO A 168 -5.11 9.00 -14.48
CA PRO A 168 -4.85 8.05 -15.55
C PRO A 168 -4.61 6.63 -14.99
N VAL A 169 -5.58 6.09 -14.28
CA VAL A 169 -5.54 4.73 -13.72
C VAL A 169 -5.92 3.77 -14.84
N ASN A 170 -4.92 3.31 -15.59
CA ASN A 170 -5.12 2.28 -16.60
C ASN A 170 -5.59 0.99 -15.89
N SER A 171 -6.66 0.35 -16.38
CA SER A 171 -7.00 -0.96 -15.84
C SER A 171 -5.82 -1.91 -16.12
N PHE A 172 -5.35 -2.65 -15.11
CA PHE A 172 -4.28 -3.64 -15.28
C PHE A 172 -4.57 -4.60 -16.47
N SER A 173 -5.84 -4.91 -16.75
CA SER A 173 -6.26 -5.69 -17.93
C SER A 173 -6.10 -4.98 -19.28
N ALA A 174 -6.12 -3.65 -19.33
CA ALA A 174 -5.92 -2.87 -20.55
C ALA A 174 -4.51 -3.05 -21.10
N ASN A 175 -3.50 -3.17 -20.22
CA ASN A 175 -2.12 -3.48 -20.63
C ASN A 175 -2.01 -4.84 -21.35
N TRP A 176 -2.87 -5.81 -21.03
CA TRP A 176 -2.89 -7.12 -21.67
C TRP A 176 -3.82 -7.21 -22.88
N ARG A 177 -4.94 -6.49 -22.88
CA ARG A 177 -5.83 -6.42 -24.06
C ARG A 177 -5.12 -5.75 -25.25
N ARG A 178 -4.23 -4.78 -24.98
CA ARG A 178 -3.37 -4.14 -25.98
C ARG A 178 -2.39 -5.13 -26.63
N LYS A 179 -1.90 -6.15 -25.90
CA LYS A 179 -1.02 -7.21 -26.43
C LYS A 179 -1.68 -8.00 -27.55
N ASN A 180 -2.95 -8.39 -27.41
CA ASN A 180 -3.68 -9.15 -28.43
C ASN A 180 -3.99 -8.31 -29.68
N VAL A 181 -4.27 -7.01 -29.50
CA VAL A 181 -4.56 -6.10 -30.61
C VAL A 181 -3.28 -5.70 -31.36
N GLU A 182 -2.17 -5.47 -30.67
CA GLU A 182 -0.87 -5.15 -31.30
C GLU A 182 -0.23 -6.39 -31.96
N MET A 183 -0.35 -7.59 -31.37
CA MET A 183 0.10 -8.82 -32.04
C MET A 183 -0.67 -9.07 -33.35
N ASN A 184 -1.97 -8.74 -33.40
CA ASN A 184 -2.75 -8.79 -34.65
C ASN A 184 -2.41 -7.67 -35.65
N LYS A 185 -1.85 -6.54 -35.20
CA LYS A 185 -1.46 -5.42 -36.06
C LYS A 185 -0.01 -5.49 -36.55
N ASN A 186 0.86 -6.26 -35.91
CA ASN A 186 2.28 -6.34 -36.25
C ASN A 186 2.63 -7.01 -37.60
N ASN A 187 1.65 -7.25 -38.48
CA ASN A 187 1.92 -7.44 -39.91
C ASN A 187 2.03 -6.12 -40.69
N ARG A 188 1.68 -4.95 -40.14
CA ARG A 188 1.84 -3.67 -40.83
C ARG A 188 2.13 -2.50 -39.87
N HIS A 189 3.16 -1.75 -40.21
CA HIS A 189 3.53 -0.39 -39.79
C HIS A 189 4.44 -0.19 -38.56
N HIS A 190 5.63 0.32 -38.89
CA HIS A 190 6.40 1.30 -38.13
C HIS A 190 5.51 2.22 -37.29
N ASP A 191 5.78 2.24 -35.98
CA ASP A 191 5.14 3.09 -34.97
C ASP A 191 5.47 4.57 -35.29
N LYS A 192 4.54 5.28 -35.94
CA LYS A 192 4.71 6.68 -36.40
C LYS A 192 4.73 7.71 -35.26
N ASN A 193 4.54 7.30 -34.00
CA ASN A 193 4.37 8.23 -32.87
C ASN A 193 5.63 8.43 -31.99
N GLY A 194 6.81 7.95 -32.38
CA GLY A 194 8.09 8.34 -31.76
C GLY A 194 8.26 8.04 -30.26
N GLY A 195 7.36 7.26 -29.65
CA GLY A 195 7.47 6.84 -28.25
C GLY A 195 8.51 5.74 -28.06
N ILE A 196 9.38 5.88 -27.06
CA ILE A 196 10.39 4.88 -26.75
C ILE A 196 9.74 3.73 -25.98
N ARG A 197 9.72 2.52 -26.58
CA ARG A 197 9.23 1.30 -25.93
C ARG A 197 10.37 0.63 -25.17
N VAL A 198 10.21 0.47 -23.85
CA VAL A 198 11.20 -0.20 -22.97
C VAL A 198 10.61 -1.49 -22.39
N GLY A 199 11.43 -2.54 -22.22
CA GLY A 199 10.99 -3.81 -21.63
C GLY A 199 11.81 -5.04 -22.04
N THR A 200 11.60 -6.16 -21.36
CA THR A 200 12.34 -7.42 -21.56
C THR A 200 12.13 -7.99 -22.96
N GLU A 201 13.20 -8.57 -23.53
CA GLU A 201 13.14 -9.26 -24.81
C GLU A 201 12.24 -10.50 -24.75
N LYS A 202 11.57 -10.82 -25.88
CA LYS A 202 10.48 -11.82 -25.96
C LYS A 202 10.86 -13.23 -25.48
N GLU A 203 12.16 -13.53 -25.32
CA GLU A 203 12.69 -14.86 -24.99
C GLU A 203 13.21 -15.01 -23.55
N SER A 204 12.83 -14.12 -22.62
CA SER A 204 13.19 -14.28 -21.22
C SER A 204 12.57 -15.56 -20.62
N LYS A 205 13.41 -16.53 -20.23
CA LYS A 205 13.02 -17.74 -19.45
C LYS A 205 12.18 -17.42 -18.20
N TYR A 206 12.19 -16.18 -17.72
CA TYR A 206 11.50 -15.73 -16.51
C TYR A 206 10.11 -15.14 -16.76
N LEU A 207 9.60 -15.12 -18.00
CA LEU A 207 8.32 -14.51 -18.33
C LEU A 207 7.14 -15.12 -17.54
N TRP A 208 7.14 -16.43 -17.32
CA TRP A 208 6.11 -17.09 -16.51
C TRP A 208 6.11 -16.63 -15.05
N LEU A 209 7.30 -16.45 -14.45
CA LEU A 209 7.45 -15.98 -13.07
C LEU A 209 7.00 -14.52 -12.94
N ILE A 210 7.39 -13.66 -13.90
CA ILE A 210 6.92 -12.27 -13.96
C ILE A 210 5.39 -12.20 -14.08
N ASN A 211 4.79 -13.05 -14.94
CA ASN A 211 3.34 -13.12 -15.10
C ASN A 211 2.64 -13.62 -13.82
N GLY A 212 3.22 -14.61 -13.14
CA GLY A 212 2.73 -15.12 -11.86
C GLY A 212 2.72 -14.04 -10.78
N MET A 213 3.85 -13.36 -10.61
CA MET A 213 4.00 -12.21 -9.70
C MET A 213 2.98 -11.10 -9.99
N TYR A 214 2.78 -10.78 -11.26
CA TYR A 214 1.81 -9.76 -11.65
C TYR A 214 0.37 -10.15 -11.28
N ARG A 215 -0.02 -11.41 -11.51
CA ARG A 215 -1.33 -11.93 -11.09
C ARG A 215 -1.50 -11.86 -9.59
N PHE A 216 -0.44 -12.21 -8.84
CA PHE A 216 -0.43 -12.11 -7.39
C PHE A 216 -0.62 -10.67 -6.94
N LYS A 217 0.14 -9.72 -7.49
CA LYS A 217 -0.01 -8.27 -7.20
C LYS A 217 -1.43 -7.76 -7.49
N LYS A 218 -2.04 -8.23 -8.59
CA LYS A 218 -3.43 -7.88 -8.91
C LYS A 218 -4.42 -8.43 -7.88
N TRP A 219 -4.25 -9.66 -7.42
CA TRP A 219 -5.10 -10.23 -6.37
C TRP A 219 -4.87 -9.56 -5.02
N GLN A 220 -3.62 -9.21 -4.69
CA GLN A 220 -3.30 -8.39 -3.53
C GLN A 220 -4.04 -7.05 -3.58
N TYR A 221 -4.09 -6.40 -4.74
CA TYR A 221 -4.86 -5.18 -4.93
C TYR A 221 -6.36 -5.38 -4.73
N VAL A 222 -6.95 -6.40 -5.34
CA VAL A 222 -8.38 -6.73 -5.19
C VAL A 222 -8.71 -7.00 -3.72
N PHE A 223 -7.88 -7.80 -3.05
CA PHE A 223 -8.00 -8.10 -1.63
C PHE A 223 -7.91 -6.83 -0.79
N TYR A 224 -6.84 -6.04 -0.97
CA TYR A 224 -6.64 -4.79 -0.25
C TYR A 224 -7.84 -3.85 -0.42
N LYS A 225 -8.34 -3.68 -1.65
CA LYS A 225 -9.48 -2.81 -1.92
C LYS A 225 -10.78 -3.28 -1.26
N HIS A 226 -11.13 -4.56 -1.40
CA HIS A 226 -12.44 -5.03 -0.96
C HIS A 226 -12.47 -5.48 0.50
N MET A 227 -11.41 -6.14 0.98
CA MET A 227 -11.33 -6.59 2.37
C MET A 227 -10.88 -5.47 3.30
N ILE A 228 -9.74 -4.83 2.99
CA ILE A 228 -9.14 -3.85 3.91
C ILE A 228 -9.78 -2.48 3.72
N LEU A 229 -9.90 -1.98 2.50
CA LEU A 229 -10.38 -0.61 2.31
C LEU A 229 -11.90 -0.50 2.44
N HIS A 230 -12.68 -1.35 1.77
CA HIS A 230 -14.14 -1.26 1.85
C HIS A 230 -14.67 -2.04 3.04
N GLY A 231 -14.34 -3.32 3.14
CA GLY A 231 -14.82 -4.23 4.18
C GLY A 231 -14.53 -3.73 5.59
N LEU A 232 -13.26 -3.44 5.91
CA LEU A 232 -12.88 -2.97 7.24
C LEU A 232 -13.52 -1.62 7.57
N ASN A 233 -13.49 -0.64 6.66
CA ASN A 233 -14.06 0.68 6.96
C ASN A 233 -15.58 0.62 7.16
N ILE A 234 -16.29 -0.16 6.37
CA ILE A 234 -17.73 -0.41 6.59
C ILE A 234 -17.97 -1.11 7.91
N SER A 235 -17.14 -2.09 8.26
CA SER A 235 -17.26 -2.85 9.50
C SER A 235 -17.05 -1.96 10.72
N VAL A 236 -15.98 -1.18 10.73
CA VAL A 236 -15.67 -0.20 11.80
C VAL A 236 -16.77 0.85 11.90
N ALA A 237 -17.22 1.42 10.77
CA ALA A 237 -18.30 2.43 10.78
C ALA A 237 -19.63 1.85 11.26
N SER A 238 -19.96 0.61 10.88
CA SER A 238 -21.19 -0.07 11.32
C SER A 238 -21.14 -0.45 12.80
N SER A 239 -19.96 -0.81 13.30
CA SER A 239 -19.74 -1.19 14.70
C SER A 239 -19.58 0.00 15.64
N TYR A 240 -19.39 1.22 15.12
CA TYR A 240 -19.25 2.44 15.92
C TYR A 240 -20.43 2.65 16.88
N GLN A 241 -21.65 2.34 16.45
CA GLN A 241 -22.85 2.41 17.29
C GLN A 241 -22.79 1.44 18.49
N SER A 242 -22.19 0.27 18.32
CA SER A 242 -21.99 -0.72 19.39
C SER A 242 -20.85 -0.33 20.34
N TYR A 243 -19.76 0.24 19.81
CA TYR A 243 -18.64 0.74 20.61
C TYR A 243 -19.02 1.92 21.52
N LYS A 244 -19.97 2.78 21.10
CA LYS A 244 -20.44 3.89 21.94
C LYS A 244 -21.00 3.43 23.31
N ASN A 245 -21.44 2.18 23.39
CA ASN A 245 -22.01 1.61 24.61
C ASN A 245 -21.02 0.77 25.42
N ASP A 246 -19.82 0.51 24.90
CA ASP A 246 -18.78 -0.27 25.58
C ASP A 246 -17.55 0.62 25.81
N THR A 247 -17.42 1.11 27.04
CA THR A 247 -16.33 2.02 27.45
C THR A 247 -14.99 1.31 27.63
N THR A 248 -14.93 -0.02 27.52
CA THR A 248 -13.74 -0.80 27.86
C THR A 248 -12.83 -1.12 26.68
N SER A 249 -13.30 -0.94 25.44
CA SER A 249 -12.56 -1.33 24.24
C SER A 249 -12.06 -0.12 23.43
N LEU A 250 -10.73 0.06 23.38
CA LEU A 250 -10.08 1.05 22.52
C LEU A 250 -10.47 0.80 21.05
N PRO A 251 -10.83 1.85 20.28
CA PRO A 251 -11.14 1.67 18.88
C PRO A 251 -9.88 1.22 18.12
N LEU A 252 -10.05 0.25 17.23
CA LEU A 252 -8.99 -0.38 16.42
C LEU A 252 -7.85 0.56 15.95
N PRO A 253 -8.10 1.76 15.39
CA PRO A 253 -7.06 2.73 15.04
C PRO A 253 -5.99 2.99 16.10
N LEU A 254 -6.34 2.88 17.38
CA LEU A 254 -5.52 3.32 18.50
C LEU A 254 -4.70 2.18 19.10
N THR A 255 -4.95 0.94 18.69
CA THR A 255 -4.21 -0.21 19.21
C THR A 255 -2.79 -0.24 18.63
N PRO A 256 -1.75 -0.59 19.42
CA PRO A 256 -0.38 -0.69 18.93
C PRO A 256 -0.23 -1.65 17.74
N GLN A 257 -0.98 -2.75 17.74
CA GLN A 257 -0.96 -3.74 16.67
C GLN A 257 -1.48 -3.15 15.35
N TRP A 258 -2.56 -2.36 15.40
CA TRP A 258 -3.04 -1.63 14.23
C TRP A 258 -1.97 -0.67 13.70
N ARG A 259 -1.25 0.03 14.58
CA ARG A 259 -0.19 0.97 14.18
C ARG A 259 0.95 0.28 13.46
N ILE A 260 1.35 -0.91 13.90
CA ILE A 260 2.38 -1.71 13.24
C ILE A 260 1.91 -2.13 11.84
N PHE A 261 0.68 -2.66 11.74
CA PHE A 261 0.07 -2.98 10.44
C PHE A 261 0.02 -1.77 9.52
N TRP A 262 -0.39 -0.61 10.05
CA TRP A 262 -0.51 0.62 9.31
C TRP A 262 0.83 1.16 8.81
N LEU A 263 1.87 1.15 9.66
CA LEU A 263 3.23 1.51 9.28
C LEU A 263 3.75 0.60 8.17
N LEU A 264 3.59 -0.72 8.31
CA LEU A 264 4.02 -1.71 7.31
C LEU A 264 3.30 -1.55 5.98
N LEU A 265 1.99 -1.28 6.03
CA LEU A 265 1.20 -1.01 4.84
C LEU A 265 1.76 0.20 4.10
N ASN A 266 1.92 1.35 4.77
CA ASN A 266 2.47 2.56 4.16
C ASN A 266 3.92 2.37 3.66
N THR A 267 4.74 1.65 4.43
CA THR A 267 6.13 1.31 4.06
C THR A 267 6.14 0.50 2.76
N SER A 268 5.30 -0.53 2.65
CA SER A 268 5.24 -1.37 1.44
C SER A 268 4.87 -0.60 0.17
N TYR A 269 3.98 0.40 0.29
CA TYR A 269 3.53 1.22 -0.84
C TYR A 269 4.62 2.16 -1.38
N VAL A 270 5.50 2.68 -0.53
CA VAL A 270 6.56 3.61 -0.93
C VAL A 270 7.85 2.88 -1.29
N MET A 271 8.19 1.84 -0.53
CA MET A 271 9.49 1.18 -0.65
C MET A 271 9.65 0.45 -1.97
N GLU A 272 8.58 -0.03 -2.61
CA GLU A 272 8.67 -0.69 -3.91
C GLU A 272 9.38 0.20 -4.95
N PHE A 273 9.00 1.48 -5.05
CA PHE A 273 9.65 2.41 -5.99
C PHE A 273 11.01 2.90 -5.52
N PHE A 274 11.17 3.08 -4.22
CA PHE A 274 12.44 3.49 -3.66
C PHE A 274 13.51 2.43 -3.94
N LEU A 275 13.22 1.16 -3.63
CA LEU A 275 14.12 0.05 -3.90
C LEU A 275 14.40 -0.12 -5.39
N GLN A 276 13.39 0.04 -6.25
CA GLN A 276 13.60 0.01 -7.70
C GLN A 276 14.55 1.12 -8.17
N SER A 277 14.46 2.30 -7.56
CA SER A 277 15.40 3.40 -7.84
C SER A 277 16.83 3.06 -7.41
N LEU A 278 17.01 2.32 -6.30
CA LEU A 278 18.31 1.81 -5.88
C LEU A 278 18.85 0.77 -6.88
N VAL A 279 17.99 -0.10 -7.41
CA VAL A 279 18.39 -1.07 -8.44
C VAL A 279 18.86 -0.38 -9.71
N LYS A 280 18.11 0.61 -10.20
CA LYS A 280 18.49 1.35 -11.42
C LYS A 280 19.79 2.12 -11.27
N ARG A 281 20.12 2.53 -10.05
CA ARG A 281 21.37 3.22 -9.73
C ARG A 281 22.52 2.26 -9.40
N GLN A 282 22.31 0.95 -9.56
CA GLN A 282 23.30 -0.08 -9.23
C GLN A 282 23.77 -0.01 -7.77
N VAL A 283 22.92 0.50 -6.87
CA VAL A 283 23.13 0.47 -5.42
C VAL A 283 22.62 -0.85 -4.86
N LEU A 284 21.58 -1.42 -5.49
CA LEU A 284 20.92 -2.64 -5.07
C LEU A 284 20.83 -3.64 -6.23
N SER A 285 20.97 -4.93 -5.97
CA SER A 285 20.66 -5.94 -6.99
C SER A 285 19.16 -6.18 -7.06
N GLN A 286 18.62 -6.51 -8.25
CA GLN A 286 17.20 -6.88 -8.42
C GLN A 286 16.82 -8.05 -7.49
N LYS A 287 17.71 -9.04 -7.32
CA LYS A 287 17.48 -10.19 -6.44
C LYS A 287 17.29 -9.76 -4.99
N PHE A 288 18.11 -8.83 -4.50
CA PHE A 288 18.01 -8.36 -3.12
C PHE A 288 16.81 -7.43 -2.90
N MET A 289 16.46 -6.58 -3.88
CA MET A 289 15.20 -5.84 -3.84
C MET A 289 14.00 -6.78 -3.67
N MET A 290 13.99 -7.89 -4.41
CA MET A 290 12.93 -8.90 -4.31
C MET A 290 12.84 -9.51 -2.91
N VAL A 291 13.97 -9.77 -2.26
CA VAL A 291 14.02 -10.24 -0.86
C VAL A 291 13.46 -9.19 0.10
N LEU A 292 13.86 -7.92 -0.03
CA LEU A 292 13.37 -6.83 0.80
C LEU A 292 11.87 -6.59 0.64
N ASN A 293 11.35 -6.65 -0.58
CA ASN A 293 9.92 -6.57 -0.85
C ASN A 293 9.15 -7.76 -0.26
N ALA A 294 9.68 -8.98 -0.40
CA ALA A 294 9.08 -10.17 0.20
C ALA A 294 9.04 -10.07 1.73
N LEU A 295 10.13 -9.60 2.35
CA LEU A 295 10.19 -9.36 3.78
C LEU A 295 9.10 -8.39 4.23
N LEU A 296 8.97 -7.23 3.58
CA LEU A 296 7.89 -6.26 3.89
C LEU A 296 6.49 -6.87 3.75
N MET A 297 6.24 -7.63 2.68
CA MET A 297 4.94 -8.25 2.46
C MET A 297 4.61 -9.30 3.53
N ILE A 298 5.60 -10.12 3.90
CA ILE A 298 5.44 -11.13 4.98
C ILE A 298 5.18 -10.42 6.30
N SER A 299 5.98 -9.41 6.65
CA SER A 299 5.82 -8.65 7.89
C SER A 299 4.46 -7.96 7.95
N ALA A 300 4.01 -7.32 6.87
CA ALA A 300 2.69 -6.70 6.78
C ALA A 300 1.55 -7.72 6.93
N SER A 301 1.72 -8.92 6.37
CA SER A 301 0.74 -10.01 6.48
C SER A 301 0.65 -10.53 7.91
N ILE A 302 1.79 -10.77 8.57
CA ILE A 302 1.85 -11.16 9.98
C ILE A 302 1.23 -10.08 10.86
N ALA A 303 1.57 -8.80 10.63
CA ALA A 303 0.99 -7.69 11.37
C ALA A 303 -0.54 -7.65 11.24
N SER A 304 -1.09 -7.94 10.05
CA SER A 304 -2.54 -7.97 9.84
C SER A 304 -3.24 -9.10 10.62
N MET A 305 -2.54 -10.22 10.85
CA MET A 305 -3.02 -11.34 11.65
C MET A 305 -2.91 -11.02 13.15
N GLU A 306 -1.76 -10.53 13.61
CA GLU A 306 -1.52 -10.16 15.01
C GLU A 306 -2.44 -9.02 15.48
N SER A 307 -2.74 -8.06 14.61
CA SER A 307 -3.65 -6.95 14.90
C SER A 307 -5.13 -7.32 14.85
N ASN A 308 -5.45 -8.58 14.55
CA ASN A 308 -6.80 -9.07 14.32
C ASN A 308 -7.59 -8.20 13.32
N VAL A 309 -6.90 -7.54 12.39
CA VAL A 309 -7.53 -6.63 11.42
C VAL A 309 -8.53 -7.39 10.57
N LEU A 310 -8.16 -8.59 10.15
CA LEU A 310 -9.02 -9.45 9.35
C LEU A 310 -10.25 -9.95 10.14
N GLY A 311 -10.13 -10.19 11.45
CA GLY A 311 -11.27 -10.57 12.29
C GLY A 311 -12.25 -9.42 12.54
N GLN A 312 -11.81 -8.17 12.36
CA GLN A 312 -12.69 -7.00 12.43
C GLN A 312 -13.45 -6.73 11.12
N VAL A 313 -13.09 -7.42 10.03
CA VAL A 313 -13.78 -7.28 8.74
C VAL A 313 -15.00 -8.19 8.72
N LYS A 314 -16.20 -7.61 8.59
CA LYS A 314 -17.41 -8.31 8.19
C LYS A 314 -17.22 -8.85 6.78
N VAL A 315 -17.11 -10.18 6.66
CA VAL A 315 -16.88 -10.87 5.38
C VAL A 315 -18.00 -10.53 4.39
N GLU A 316 -19.23 -10.33 4.87
CA GLU A 316 -20.38 -9.92 4.05
C GLU A 316 -20.14 -8.56 3.40
N ALA A 317 -19.62 -7.59 4.14
CA ALA A 317 -19.29 -6.27 3.61
C ALA A 317 -18.24 -6.34 2.49
N ALA A 318 -17.20 -7.15 2.71
CA ALA A 318 -16.16 -7.33 1.71
C ALA A 318 -16.65 -8.05 0.44
N LEU A 319 -17.46 -9.11 0.59
CA LEU A 319 -18.01 -9.87 -0.54
C LEU A 319 -19.03 -9.06 -1.35
N ILE A 320 -19.94 -8.34 -0.69
CA ILE A 320 -20.90 -7.45 -1.37
C ILE A 320 -20.14 -6.35 -2.11
N SER A 321 -19.13 -5.74 -1.46
CA SER A 321 -18.29 -4.74 -2.12
C SER A 321 -17.57 -5.30 -3.35
N LEU A 322 -17.01 -6.52 -3.24
CA LEU A 322 -16.36 -7.21 -4.34
C LEU A 322 -17.34 -7.42 -5.50
N PHE A 323 -18.50 -8.02 -5.23
CA PHE A 323 -19.51 -8.33 -6.24
C PHE A 323 -20.01 -7.05 -6.94
N LEU A 324 -20.44 -6.04 -6.18
CA LEU A 324 -20.95 -4.78 -6.73
C LEU A 324 -19.91 -4.06 -7.58
N ASN A 325 -18.63 -4.04 -7.17
CA ASN A 325 -17.60 -3.36 -7.94
C ASN A 325 -17.13 -4.15 -9.17
N PHE A 326 -17.32 -5.47 -9.19
CA PHE A 326 -17.08 -6.27 -10.39
C PHE A 326 -18.23 -6.18 -11.39
N TYR A 327 -19.48 -6.12 -10.91
CA TYR A 327 -20.69 -5.99 -11.73
C TYR A 327 -20.87 -4.55 -12.25
N ASN A 328 -20.85 -3.56 -11.35
CA ASN A 328 -21.05 -2.15 -11.64
C ASN A 328 -19.73 -1.36 -11.59
N ARG A 329 -18.83 -1.65 -12.54
CA ARG A 329 -17.49 -1.05 -12.58
C ARG A 329 -17.53 0.47 -12.75
N GLY A 330 -16.61 1.16 -12.10
CA GLY A 330 -16.44 2.62 -12.22
C GLY A 330 -17.36 3.44 -11.31
N HIS A 331 -18.21 2.79 -10.52
CA HIS A 331 -19.11 3.40 -9.54
C HIS A 331 -18.69 3.05 -8.11
N ASP A 332 -17.38 3.08 -7.83
CA ASP A 332 -16.78 2.64 -6.58
C ASP A 332 -17.42 3.27 -5.33
N VAL A 333 -17.68 4.59 -5.35
CA VAL A 333 -18.33 5.29 -4.24
C VAL A 333 -19.76 4.83 -4.02
N LEU A 334 -20.56 4.78 -5.09
CA LEU A 334 -21.95 4.33 -5.03
C LEU A 334 -22.02 2.89 -4.52
N ASN A 335 -21.18 1.99 -5.06
CA ASN A 335 -21.14 0.60 -4.65
C ASN A 335 -20.77 0.44 -3.18
N THR A 336 -19.81 1.24 -2.67
CA THR A 336 -19.43 1.21 -1.25
C THR A 336 -20.54 1.76 -0.35
N MET A 337 -21.25 2.81 -0.78
CA MET A 337 -22.43 3.33 -0.06
C MET A 337 -23.57 2.31 0.00
N VAL A 338 -23.88 1.66 -1.13
CA VAL A 338 -24.89 0.59 -1.19
C VAL A 338 -24.47 -0.58 -0.30
N THR A 339 -23.20 -0.98 -0.33
CA THR A 339 -22.66 -2.02 0.57
C THR A 339 -22.88 -1.64 2.02
N PHE A 340 -22.56 -0.40 2.42
CA PHE A 340 -22.76 0.09 3.77
C PHE A 340 -24.23 0.01 4.19
N ILE A 341 -25.15 0.49 3.35
CA ILE A 341 -26.60 0.44 3.62
C ILE A 341 -27.06 -1.02 3.81
N ILE A 342 -26.70 -1.92 2.90
CA ILE A 342 -27.09 -3.34 2.98
C ILE A 342 -26.57 -3.97 4.27
N VAL A 343 -25.31 -3.75 4.64
CA VAL A 343 -24.70 -4.34 5.84
C VAL A 343 -25.25 -3.72 7.13
N HIS A 344 -25.51 -2.41 7.13
CA HIS A 344 -26.00 -1.69 8.30
C HIS A 344 -27.47 -2.05 8.60
N PHE A 345 -28.33 -2.11 7.58
CA PHE A 345 -29.76 -2.38 7.74
C PHE A 345 -30.13 -3.87 7.63
N GLY A 346 -29.43 -4.66 6.82
CA GLY A 346 -29.71 -6.08 6.64
C GLY A 346 -29.58 -6.90 7.94
N ASN A 347 -28.65 -6.51 8.81
CA ASN A 347 -28.47 -7.14 10.13
C ASN A 347 -29.66 -6.90 11.10
N LYS A 348 -30.49 -5.89 10.86
CA LYS A 348 -31.68 -5.63 11.68
C LYS A 348 -32.89 -6.47 11.24
N VAL A 349 -32.97 -6.84 9.97
CA VAL A 349 -34.11 -7.58 9.40
C VAL A 349 -34.06 -9.08 9.74
N ILE A 350 -32.86 -9.66 9.86
CA ILE A 350 -32.68 -11.10 10.15
C ILE A 350 -32.80 -11.41 11.67
N ARG A 351 -32.87 -10.39 12.53
CA ARG A 351 -33.02 -10.55 13.99
C ARG A 351 -34.45 -10.34 14.50
N ILE A 352 -35.42 -10.18 13.60
CA ILE A 352 -36.87 -10.24 13.87
C ILE A 352 -37.33 -11.63 13.48
#